data_AF-A0AA37XLH3-F1
#
_entry.id   AF-A0AA37XLH3-F1
#
_cell.length_a   1.000
_cell.length_b   1.000
_cell.length_c   1.000
_cell.angle_alpha   90.00
_cell.angle_beta   90.00
_cell.angle_gamma   90.00
#
_symmetry.space_group_name_H-M   'P 1'
#
loop_
_entity.id
_entity.type
_entity.pdbx_description
1 polymer ?
#
loop_
_entity_poly.entity_id
_entity_poly.type
_entity_poly.pdbx_seq_one_letter_code
_entity_poly.pdbx_strand_id
1 'polypeptide(L)'
;MQAERKEMLETVDRAKLDVKSEQELHLLFQLLLHIAFSTIADGYRNHFENGEYDIQKIRKEFHLKIGWLKNGATKSKEVRK
;
A
#
# COMPACT_ATOMS: atom_id res chain seq x y z
N MET A 1 8.46 1.83 19.26
CA MET A 1 7.58 2.26 18.14
C MET A 1 8.06 3.50 17.35
N GLN A 2 8.30 4.69 17.92
CA GLN A 2 8.78 5.82 17.09
C GLN A 2 10.27 5.75 16.74
N ALA A 3 11.12 5.31 17.68
CA ALA A 3 12.56 5.14 17.44
C ALA A 3 12.86 4.06 16.39
N GLU A 4 12.24 2.87 16.51
CA GLU A 4 12.41 1.76 15.55
C GLU A 4 11.95 2.13 14.14
N ARG A 5 10.87 2.91 14.02
CA ARG A 5 10.40 3.42 12.73
C ARG A 5 11.43 4.37 12.12
N LYS A 6 12.03 5.24 12.91
CA LYS A 6 13.06 6.18 12.46
C LYS A 6 14.30 5.44 11.96
N GLU A 7 14.80 4.49 12.76
CA GLU A 7 15.95 3.65 12.41
C GLU A 7 15.70 2.86 11.11
N MET A 8 14.53 2.25 10.96
CA MET A 8 14.14 1.57 9.72
C MET A 8 14.14 2.54 8.52
N LEU A 9 13.57 3.75 8.65
CA LEU A 9 13.52 4.75 7.59
C LEU A 9 14.91 5.30 7.20
N GLU A 10 15.86 5.28 8.13
CA GLU A 10 17.26 5.65 7.88
C GLU A 10 18.01 4.61 7.03
N THR A 11 17.60 3.34 7.06
CA THR A 11 18.17 2.28 6.21
C THR A 11 17.70 2.30 4.75
N VAL A 12 16.67 3.10 4.44
CA VAL A 12 16.09 3.16 3.10
C VAL A 12 16.96 3.99 2.18
N ASP A 13 17.43 3.38 1.09
CA ASP A 13 18.16 4.07 0.02
C ASP A 13 17.23 5.05 -0.74
N ARG A 14 17.30 6.33 -0.36
CA ARG A 14 16.47 7.40 -0.93
C ARG A 14 16.90 7.81 -2.34
N ALA A 15 18.12 7.47 -2.78
CA ALA A 15 18.62 7.87 -4.11
C ALA A 15 17.82 7.23 -5.26
N LYS A 16 17.07 6.16 -4.97
CA LYS A 16 16.23 5.43 -5.92
C LYS A 16 14.75 5.80 -5.86
N LEU A 17 14.39 6.76 -5.00
CA LEU A 17 13.01 7.14 -4.74
C LEU A 17 12.79 8.60 -5.12
N ASP A 18 11.63 8.90 -5.71
CA ASP A 18 11.18 10.28 -5.94
C ASP A 18 10.55 10.85 -4.66
N VAL A 19 11.33 10.92 -3.58
CA VAL A 19 10.96 11.59 -2.33
C VAL A 19 11.98 12.67 -2.00
N LYS A 20 11.49 13.87 -1.77
CA LYS A 20 12.28 15.10 -1.63
C LYS A 20 12.56 15.46 -0.17
N SER A 21 11.90 14.79 0.78
CA SER A 21 12.04 15.05 2.21
C SER A 21 11.78 13.80 3.06
N GLU A 22 12.19 13.87 4.34
CA GLU A 22 11.85 12.83 5.33
C GLU A 22 10.35 12.71 5.54
N GLN A 23 9.63 13.83 5.45
CA GLN A 23 8.18 13.85 5.57
C GLN A 23 7.52 13.07 4.43
N GLU A 24 7.96 13.24 3.19
CA GLU A 24 7.44 12.50 2.03
C GLU A 24 7.73 10.99 2.15
N LEU A 25 8.93 10.62 2.60
CA LEU A 25 9.26 9.22 2.88
C LEU A 25 8.36 8.64 3.97
N HIS A 26 8.12 9.40 5.05
CA HIS A 26 7.23 8.97 6.13
C HIS A 26 5.80 8.75 5.63
N LEU A 27 5.27 9.66 4.82
CA LEU A 27 3.95 9.54 4.22
C LEU A 27 3.85 8.30 3.31
N LEU A 28 4.86 8.06 2.47
CA LEU A 28 4.90 6.87 1.61
C LEU A 28 4.86 5.57 2.44
N PHE A 29 5.64 5.51 3.52
CA PHE A 29 5.62 4.36 4.43
C PHE A 29 4.29 4.19 5.17
N GLN A 30 3.68 5.30 5.61
CA GLN A 30 2.34 5.25 6.20
C GLN A 30 1.30 4.70 5.22
N LEU A 31 1.35 5.10 3.95
CA LEU A 31 0.47 4.57 2.89
C LEU A 31 0.68 3.07 2.68
N LEU A 32 1.94 2.62 2.61
CA LEU A 32 2.26 1.19 2.47
C LEU A 32 1.73 0.36 3.64
N LEU A 33 1.96 0.83 4.88
CA LEU A 33 1.46 0.16 6.08
C LEU A 33 -0.07 0.16 6.12
N HIS A 34 -0.71 1.29 5.80
CA HIS A 34 -2.17 1.37 5.74
C HIS A 34 -2.74 0.38 4.72
N ILE A 35 -2.14 0.28 3.52
CA ILE A 35 -2.56 -0.69 2.50
C ILE A 35 -2.46 -2.14 3.03
N ALA A 36 -1.34 -2.48 3.69
CA ALA A 36 -1.16 -3.81 4.26
C ALA A 36 -2.19 -4.12 5.36
N PHE A 37 -2.30 -3.25 6.37
CA PHE A 37 -3.20 -3.48 7.51
C PHE A 37 -4.67 -3.44 7.12
N SER A 38 -5.09 -2.49 6.28
CA SER A 38 -6.48 -2.42 5.80
C SER A 38 -6.87 -3.69 5.04
N THR A 39 -5.99 -4.20 4.19
CA THR A 39 -6.30 -5.41 3.39
C THR A 39 -6.38 -6.67 4.26
N ILE A 40 -5.56 -6.78 5.30
CA ILE A 40 -5.67 -7.86 6.29
C ILE A 40 -6.98 -7.73 7.08
N ALA A 41 -7.28 -6.53 7.58
CA ALA A 41 -8.49 -6.25 8.35
C ALA A 41 -9.77 -6.52 7.55
N ASP A 42 -9.81 -6.12 6.28
CA ASP A 42 -10.92 -6.37 5.38
C ASP A 42 -11.11 -7.88 5.12
N GLY A 43 -10.01 -8.62 5.01
CA GLY A 43 -10.05 -10.08 4.91
C GLY A 43 -10.69 -10.74 6.13
N TYR A 44 -10.25 -10.35 7.34
CA TYR A 44 -10.84 -10.87 8.58
C TYR A 44 -12.30 -10.45 8.75
N ARG A 45 -12.65 -9.19 8.45
CA ARG A 45 -14.04 -8.70 8.53
C ARG A 45 -14.97 -9.53 7.64
N ASN A 46 -14.59 -9.75 6.38
CA ASN A 46 -15.38 -10.58 5.46
C ASN A 46 -15.56 -12.01 5.96
N HIS A 47 -14.52 -12.59 6.58
CA HIS A 47 -14.58 -13.92 7.17
C HIS A 47 -15.53 -13.98 8.38
N PHE A 48 -15.50 -13.00 9.26
CA PHE A 48 -16.42 -12.95 10.42
C PHE A 48 -17.87 -12.69 10.01
N GLU A 49 -18.11 -11.91 8.95
CA GLU A 49 -19.46 -11.56 8.49
C GLU A 49 -20.09 -12.66 7.62
N ASN A 50 -19.31 -13.31 6.75
CA ASN A 50 -19.83 -14.22 5.72
C ASN A 50 -19.30 -15.65 5.83
N GLY A 51 -18.46 -15.95 6.83
CA GLY A 51 -17.82 -17.26 7.01
C GLY A 51 -16.68 -17.56 6.03
N GLU A 52 -16.47 -16.73 5.01
CA GLU A 52 -15.52 -16.98 3.93
C GLU A 52 -14.29 -16.06 4.01
N TYR A 53 -13.10 -16.67 4.02
CA TYR A 53 -11.83 -15.94 3.87
C TYR A 53 -11.29 -16.10 2.44
N ASP A 54 -11.75 -15.24 1.53
CA ASP A 54 -11.32 -15.27 0.13
C ASP A 54 -9.93 -14.63 -0.04
N ILE A 55 -8.90 -15.47 0.08
CA ILE A 55 -7.50 -15.10 -0.12
C ILE A 55 -7.25 -14.50 -1.50
N GLN A 56 -7.94 -15.00 -2.55
CA GLN A 56 -7.70 -14.52 -3.91
C GLN A 56 -8.21 -13.10 -4.09
N LYS A 57 -9.38 -12.79 -3.54
CA LYS A 57 -9.91 -11.42 -3.50
C LYS A 57 -8.99 -10.48 -2.71
N ILE A 58 -8.58 -10.87 -1.50
CA ILE A 58 -7.67 -10.07 -0.65
C ILE A 58 -6.35 -9.81 -1.39
N ARG A 59 -5.78 -10.84 -2.00
CA ARG A 59 -4.56 -10.72 -2.81
C ARG A 59 -4.77 -9.77 -3.97
N LYS A 60 -5.87 -9.90 -4.72
CA LYS A 60 -6.20 -9.02 -5.86
C LYS A 60 -6.32 -7.56 -5.43
N GLU A 61 -7.04 -7.30 -4.34
CA GLU A 61 -7.24 -5.96 -3.79
C GLU A 61 -5.93 -5.34 -3.29
N PHE A 62 -5.08 -6.12 -2.61
CA PHE A 62 -3.75 -5.67 -2.20
C PHE A 62 -2.90 -5.25 -3.41
N HIS A 63 -2.82 -6.10 -4.45
CA HIS A 63 -2.04 -5.79 -5.65
C HIS A 63 -2.59 -4.59 -6.40
N LEU A 64 -3.92 -4.40 -6.41
CA LEU A 64 -4.56 -3.22 -7.00
C LEU A 64 -4.16 -1.93 -6.26
N LYS A 65 -4.24 -1.91 -4.93
CA LYS A 65 -3.85 -0.77 -4.08
C LYS A 65 -2.36 -0.42 -4.27
N ILE A 66 -1.48 -1.43 -4.30
CA ILE A 66 -0.04 -1.24 -4.57
C ILE A 66 0.19 -0.73 -6.01
N GLY A 67 -0.52 -1.27 -6.99
CA GLY A 67 -0.45 -0.82 -8.37
C GLY A 67 -0.84 0.65 -8.53
N TRP A 68 -1.90 1.09 -7.84
CA TRP A 68 -2.31 2.49 -7.79
C TRP A 68 -1.30 3.39 -7.08
N LEU A 69 -0.69 2.92 -5.99
CA LEU A 69 0.38 3.68 -5.34
C LEU A 69 1.60 3.86 -6.26
N LYS A 70 1.96 2.82 -7.02
CA LYS A 70 3.12 2.84 -7.92
C LYS A 70 2.89 3.68 -9.19
N ASN A 71 1.73 3.52 -9.83
CA ASN A 71 1.48 4.06 -11.17
C ASN A 71 0.43 5.18 -11.20
N GLY A 72 -0.16 5.52 -10.06
CA GLY A 72 -1.36 6.34 -9.95
C GLY A 72 -2.64 5.55 -10.28
N ALA A 73 -3.75 5.93 -9.65
CA ALA A 73 -5.09 5.40 -9.93
C ALA A 73 -5.71 6.11 -11.16
N THR A 74 -5.07 5.95 -12.32
CA THR A 74 -5.53 6.58 -13.57
C THR A 74 -6.42 5.63 -14.37
N LYS A 75 -7.43 6.17 -15.06
CA LYS A 75 -8.13 5.40 -16.09
C LYS A 75 -7.23 5.36 -17.31
N SER A 76 -6.96 4.17 -17.84
CA SER A 76 -6.37 4.01 -19.16
C SER A 76 -7.22 4.81 -20.15
N LYS A 77 -6.69 5.92 -20.69
CA LYS A 77 -7.26 6.49 -21.90
C LYS A 77 -6.94 5.49 -22.99
N GLU A 78 -7.84 4.53 -23.22
CA GLU A 78 -7.82 3.85 -24.49
C GLU A 78 -7.96 4.91 -25.58
N VAL A 79 -6.97 4.85 -26.46
CA VAL A 79 -6.83 5.59 -27.71
C VAL A 79 -8.16 5.59 -28.43
N ARG A 80 -8.73 6.78 -28.68
CA ARG A 80 -9.68 6.95 -29.78
C ARG A 80 -8.92 6.54 -31.05
N LYS A 81 -9.18 5.33 -31.54
CA LYS A 81 -8.97 5.01 -32.95
C LYS A 81 -10.10 5.62 -33.76
#